data_AF-A0A357AE88-F1
#
_entry.id   AF-A0A357AE88-F1
#
_cell.length_a   1.000
_cell.length_b   1.000
_cell.length_c   1.000
_cell.angle_alpha   90.00
_cell.angle_beta   90.00
_cell.angle_gamma   90.00
#
_symmetry.space_group_name_H-M   'P 1'
#
loop_
_entity.id
_entity.type
_entity.pdbx_description
1 polymer ?
#
loop_
_entity_poly.entity_id
_entity_poly.type
_entity_poly.pdbx_seq_one_letter_code
_entity_poly.pdbx_strand_id
1 'polypeptide(L)'
;MPEEESKPEIQMNFEGPVGTAIGKIVHQPPKPLPVGIPQNLPRTDAKEFVGRDEVMERLHEQLQRTERVAITSVTGMGGIGKTELALQYARRFLEKAYPGGACWLEGRGVDVAVQFLSF
;
A
#
# COMPACT_ATOMS: atom_id res chain seq x y z
N MET A 1 -28.56 -36.55 -3.33
CA MET A 1 -27.85 -36.52 -2.02
C MET A 1 -26.38 -36.35 -2.32
N PRO A 2 -25.68 -35.44 -1.63
CA PRO A 2 -24.39 -34.89 -2.05
C PRO A 2 -23.23 -35.81 -1.65
N GLU A 3 -22.23 -35.95 -2.52
CA GLU A 3 -20.93 -36.49 -2.14
C GLU A 3 -20.04 -35.32 -1.72
N GLU A 4 -19.76 -35.31 -0.41
CA GLU A 4 -18.96 -34.33 0.30
C GLU A 4 -17.48 -34.61 0.03
N GLU A 5 -16.85 -33.83 -0.85
CA GLU A 5 -15.40 -33.90 -1.09
C GLU A 5 -14.64 -33.50 0.18
N SER A 6 -14.00 -34.48 0.79
CA SER A 6 -13.19 -34.33 2.00
C SER A 6 -11.99 -33.43 1.72
N LYS A 7 -11.93 -32.28 2.38
CA LYS A 7 -10.77 -31.38 2.40
C LYS A 7 -9.61 -32.06 3.16
N PRO A 8 -8.36 -32.07 2.66
CA PRO A 8 -7.26 -32.67 3.39
C PRO A 8 -6.83 -31.76 4.56
N GLU A 9 -6.94 -32.28 5.77
CA GLU A 9 -6.46 -31.65 7.00
C GLU A 9 -4.98 -32.02 7.19
N ILE A 10 -4.08 -31.06 6.96
CA ILE A 10 -2.65 -31.27 7.13
C ILE A 10 -2.33 -31.19 8.63
N GLN A 11 -2.14 -32.34 9.28
CA GLN A 11 -1.62 -32.43 10.64
C GLN A 11 -0.08 -32.51 10.60
N MET A 12 0.59 -31.42 10.95
CA MET A 12 2.05 -31.40 11.13
C MET A 12 2.40 -31.90 12.54
N ASN A 13 2.84 -33.15 12.63
CA ASN A 13 3.41 -33.70 13.86
C ASN A 13 4.87 -33.25 13.99
N PHE A 14 5.18 -32.47 15.03
CA PHE A 14 6.56 -32.19 15.43
C PHE A 14 6.99 -33.18 16.51
N GLU A 15 7.63 -34.28 16.09
CA GLU A 15 8.40 -35.12 17.01
C GLU A 15 9.81 -34.56 17.15
N GLY A 16 10.08 -33.90 18.27
CA GLY A 16 11.41 -33.42 18.65
C GLY A 16 11.59 -33.50 20.16
N PRO A 17 12.81 -33.77 20.66
CA PRO A 17 13.04 -34.06 22.06
C PRO A 17 12.66 -32.87 22.95
N VAL A 18 11.87 -33.15 23.98
CA VAL A 18 11.58 -32.25 25.11
C VAL A 18 12.89 -31.99 25.83
N GLY A 19 13.57 -30.92 25.43
CA GLY A 19 14.86 -30.49 25.97
C GLY A 19 14.81 -29.01 26.31
N THR A 20 14.82 -28.73 27.60
CA THR A 20 14.90 -27.40 28.23
C THR A 20 15.92 -26.49 27.55
N ALA A 21 15.44 -25.54 26.75
CA ALA A 21 16.17 -24.34 26.38
C ALA A 21 15.44 -23.13 26.99
N ILE A 22 15.88 -22.69 28.17
CA ILE A 22 15.54 -21.37 28.72
C ILE A 22 16.30 -20.30 27.92
N GLY A 23 15.90 -20.14 26.65
CA GLY A 23 16.24 -18.98 25.86
C GLY A 23 15.51 -17.78 26.44
N LYS A 24 16.22 -16.68 26.70
CA LYS A 24 15.62 -15.40 27.09
C LYS A 24 14.52 -15.08 26.08
N ILE A 25 13.26 -15.17 26.50
CA ILE A 25 12.15 -14.55 25.78
C ILE A 25 12.42 -13.06 25.92
N VAL A 26 13.16 -12.49 24.96
CA VAL A 26 13.21 -11.05 24.80
C VAL A 26 11.81 -10.68 24.38
N HIS A 27 10.99 -10.28 25.36
CA HIS A 27 9.71 -9.65 25.12
C HIS A 27 10.03 -8.35 24.37
N GLN A 28 10.14 -8.42 23.05
CA GLN A 28 10.13 -7.21 22.25
C GLN A 28 8.79 -6.56 22.57
N PRO A 29 8.77 -5.32 23.10
CA PRO A 29 7.51 -4.62 23.27
C PRO A 29 6.81 -4.62 21.91
N PRO A 30 5.48 -4.81 21.85
CA PRO A 30 4.76 -4.76 20.59
C PRO A 30 5.17 -3.49 19.88
N LYS A 31 5.72 -3.63 18.66
CA LYS A 31 6.10 -2.48 17.84
C LYS A 31 4.87 -1.58 17.81
N PRO A 32 4.94 -0.34 18.31
CA PRO A 32 3.77 0.50 18.43
C PRO A 32 3.09 0.54 17.07
N LEU A 33 1.79 0.23 17.05
CA LEU A 33 1.01 0.30 15.82
C LEU A 33 1.22 1.70 15.23
N PRO A 34 1.48 1.82 13.93
CA PRO A 34 1.67 3.13 13.31
C PRO A 34 0.51 4.04 13.70
N VAL A 35 0.83 5.14 14.37
CA VAL A 35 -0.16 6.11 14.82
C VAL A 35 -0.53 6.96 13.61
N GLY A 36 -1.51 6.50 12.84
CA GLY A 36 -1.99 7.18 11.63
C GLY A 36 -2.30 6.22 10.49
N ILE A 37 -2.79 6.77 9.38
CA ILE A 37 -3.09 6.00 8.18
C ILE A 37 -1.79 5.54 7.53
N PRO A 38 -1.60 4.25 7.24
CA PRO A 38 -0.37 3.74 6.62
C PRO A 38 -0.06 4.43 5.31
N GLN A 39 1.15 5.00 5.18
CA GLN A 39 1.61 5.60 3.94
C GLN A 39 3.13 5.66 3.83
N ASN A 40 3.64 5.60 2.61
CA ASN A 40 5.06 5.79 2.26
C ASN A 40 5.21 6.82 1.12
N LEU A 41 4.29 7.79 1.06
CA LEU A 41 4.31 8.83 0.03
C LEU A 41 5.63 9.61 0.06
N PRO A 42 6.35 9.75 -1.07
CA PRO A 42 7.59 10.50 -1.11
C PRO A 42 7.35 11.96 -0.71
N ARG A 43 8.39 12.68 -0.27
CA ARG A 43 8.30 14.14 -0.10
C ARG A 43 8.16 14.81 -1.46
N THR A 44 7.51 15.96 -1.49
CA THR A 44 7.46 16.80 -2.70
C THR A 44 8.48 17.91 -2.57
N ASP A 45 9.16 18.21 -3.68
CA ASP A 45 10.01 19.40 -3.80
C ASP A 45 9.24 20.57 -4.44
N ALA A 46 7.97 20.38 -4.82
CA ALA A 46 7.14 21.42 -5.38
C ALA A 46 6.81 22.47 -4.31
N LYS A 47 7.27 23.71 -4.53
CA LYS A 47 6.97 24.85 -3.65
C LYS A 47 5.48 25.19 -3.67
N GLU A 48 4.85 25.08 -4.84
CA GLU A 48 3.43 25.36 -5.06
C GLU A 48 2.86 24.36 -6.06
N PHE A 49 1.60 23.96 -5.84
CA PHE A 49 0.84 23.12 -6.75
C PHE A 49 -0.49 23.82 -7.08
N VAL A 50 -0.58 24.44 -8.25
CA VAL A 50 -1.69 25.32 -8.65
C VAL A 50 -2.22 24.99 -10.05
N GLY A 51 -3.44 25.44 -10.37
CA GLY A 51 -4.02 25.34 -11.72
C GLY A 51 -4.42 23.92 -12.14
N ARG A 52 -4.54 23.00 -11.17
CA ARG A 52 -4.88 21.59 -11.39
C ARG A 52 -6.08 21.12 -10.58
N ASP A 53 -6.85 22.04 -10.00
CA ASP A 53 -8.00 21.69 -9.16
C ASP A 53 -9.06 20.90 -9.95
N GLU A 54 -9.41 21.34 -11.16
CA GLU A 54 -10.36 20.59 -12.02
C GLU A 54 -9.86 19.18 -12.34
N VAL A 55 -8.56 19.03 -12.60
CA VAL A 55 -7.94 17.73 -12.86
C VAL A 55 -7.96 16.85 -11.60
N MET A 56 -7.74 17.45 -10.43
CA MET A 56 -7.79 16.78 -9.14
C MET A 56 -9.20 16.28 -8.82
N GLU A 57 -10.21 17.11 -9.03
CA GLU A 57 -11.62 16.76 -8.80
C GLU A 57 -12.06 15.65 -9.75
N ARG A 58 -11.75 15.76 -11.05
CA ARG A 58 -12.05 14.71 -12.01
C ARG A 58 -11.36 13.39 -11.64
N LEU A 59 -10.10 13.44 -11.24
CA LEU A 59 -9.38 12.25 -10.76
C LEU A 59 -10.05 11.65 -9.52
N HIS A 60 -10.51 12.51 -8.59
CA HIS A 60 -11.25 12.06 -7.41
C HIS A 60 -12.53 11.33 -7.80
N GLU A 61 -13.38 11.94 -8.61
CA GLU A 61 -14.62 11.33 -9.07
C GLU A 61 -14.40 9.99 -9.76
N GLN A 62 -13.39 9.89 -10.62
CA GLN A 62 -13.07 8.64 -11.32
C GLN A 62 -12.61 7.55 -10.36
N LEU A 63 -11.74 7.87 -9.40
CA LEU A 63 -11.27 6.93 -8.37
C LEU A 63 -12.36 6.55 -7.37
N GLN A 64 -13.36 7.42 -7.13
CA GLN A 64 -14.51 7.05 -6.27
C GLN A 64 -15.52 6.16 -7.00
N ARG A 65 -15.61 6.26 -8.33
CA ARG A 65 -16.54 5.45 -9.15
C ARG A 65 -15.97 4.11 -9.58
N THR A 66 -14.65 3.97 -9.60
CA THR A 66 -13.96 2.79 -10.14
C THR A 66 -12.82 2.37 -9.24
N GLU A 67 -12.45 1.09 -9.25
CA GLU A 67 -11.35 0.59 -8.42
C GLU A 67 -9.96 1.07 -8.89
N ARG A 68 -9.82 1.47 -10.17
CA ARG A 68 -8.52 1.74 -10.79
C ARG A 68 -8.59 2.89 -11.80
N VAL A 69 -7.62 3.80 -11.71
CA VAL A 69 -7.40 4.89 -12.67
C VAL A 69 -5.92 4.95 -13.04
N ALA A 70 -5.62 5.22 -14.31
CA ALA A 70 -4.25 5.40 -14.79
C ALA A 70 -3.98 6.86 -15.17
N ILE A 71 -2.92 7.45 -14.61
CA ILE A 71 -2.41 8.78 -14.98
C ILE A 71 -1.25 8.58 -15.95
N THR A 72 -1.43 8.82 -17.25
CA THR A 72 -0.43 8.48 -18.28
C THR A 72 0.11 9.71 -19.02
N SER A 73 1.33 9.60 -19.58
CA SER A 73 1.97 10.63 -20.40
C SER A 73 1.61 10.59 -21.87
N VAL A 74 0.85 9.59 -22.34
CA VAL A 74 0.51 9.47 -23.78
C VAL A 74 -0.23 10.73 -24.27
N THR A 75 -0.83 11.49 -23.35
CA THR A 75 -1.53 12.77 -23.59
C THR A 75 -0.82 14.02 -23.04
N GLY A 76 0.45 13.94 -22.62
CA GLY A 76 1.17 15.12 -22.11
C GLY A 76 2.67 14.95 -21.93
N MET A 77 3.42 16.00 -22.27
CA MET A 77 4.89 16.09 -22.26
C MET A 77 5.53 15.54 -20.97
N GLY A 78 6.77 15.05 -21.08
CA GLY A 78 7.61 14.80 -19.91
C GLY A 78 7.69 16.04 -19.03
N GLY A 79 7.70 15.87 -17.71
CA GLY A 79 7.77 17.00 -16.77
C GLY A 79 6.47 17.78 -16.52
N ILE A 80 5.33 17.41 -17.12
CA ILE A 80 4.04 18.11 -16.93
C ILE A 80 3.41 17.99 -15.52
N GLY A 81 4.08 17.30 -14.60
CA GLY A 81 3.63 17.18 -13.20
C GLY A 81 2.69 16.02 -12.89
N LYS A 82 2.67 14.94 -13.69
CA LYS A 82 1.81 13.75 -13.42
C LYS A 82 2.13 13.06 -12.10
N THR A 83 3.41 12.87 -11.81
CA THR A 83 3.89 12.31 -10.55
C THR A 83 3.46 13.20 -9.39
N GLU A 84 3.61 14.53 -9.55
CA GLU A 84 3.19 15.49 -8.53
C GLU A 84 1.67 15.46 -8.34
N LEU A 85 0.89 15.36 -9.41
CA LEU A 85 -0.57 15.22 -9.34
C LEU A 85 -0.99 14.00 -8.53
N ALA A 86 -0.39 12.83 -8.77
CA ALA A 86 -0.67 11.61 -8.02
C ALA A 86 -0.33 11.76 -6.53
N LEU A 87 0.81 12.40 -6.23
CA LEU A 87 1.28 12.61 -4.88
C LEU A 87 0.37 13.58 -4.10
N GLN A 88 0.02 14.71 -4.71
CA GLN A 88 -0.87 15.71 -4.13
C GLN A 88 -2.28 15.15 -3.93
N TYR A 89 -2.77 14.36 -4.87
CA TYR A 89 -4.05 13.65 -4.73
C TYR A 89 -4.04 12.72 -3.52
N ALA A 90 -3.03 11.85 -3.42
CA ALA A 90 -2.95 10.88 -2.33
C ALA A 90 -2.94 11.59 -0.97
N ARG A 91 -2.13 12.65 -0.80
CA ARG A 91 -2.11 13.43 0.44
C ARG A 91 -3.43 14.13 0.75
N ARG A 92 -4.08 14.73 -0.25
CA ARG A 92 -5.32 15.51 -0.05
C ARG A 92 -6.49 14.64 0.39
N PHE A 93 -6.54 13.38 -0.04
CA PHE A 93 -7.68 12.49 0.18
C PHE A 93 -7.39 11.30 1.09
N LEU A 94 -6.14 11.09 1.55
CA LEU A 94 -5.73 9.95 2.37
C LEU A 94 -6.69 9.71 3.54
N GLU A 95 -6.92 10.74 4.35
CA GLU A 95 -7.73 10.63 5.56
C GLU A 95 -9.22 10.41 5.31
N LYS A 96 -9.74 10.95 4.21
CA LYS A 96 -11.18 10.97 3.95
C LYS A 96 -11.65 9.80 3.10
N ALA A 97 -10.83 9.36 2.15
CA ALA A 97 -11.22 8.38 1.15
C ALA A 97 -10.47 7.04 1.28
N TYR A 98 -9.32 7.01 1.96
CA TYR A 98 -8.44 5.84 1.97
C TYR A 98 -7.97 5.48 3.40
N PRO A 99 -8.89 5.07 4.31
CA PRO A 99 -8.52 4.69 5.68
C PRO A 99 -7.56 3.48 5.74
N GLY A 100 -7.54 2.65 4.68
CA GLY A 100 -6.61 1.52 4.55
C GLY A 100 -5.17 1.91 4.17
N GLY A 101 -4.92 3.18 3.83
CA GLY A 101 -3.59 3.68 3.50
C GLY A 101 -3.33 3.90 2.01
N ALA A 102 -2.13 4.41 1.73
CA ALA A 102 -1.64 4.65 0.38
C ALA A 102 -0.20 4.16 0.24
N CYS A 103 0.04 3.26 -0.72
CA CYS A 103 1.35 2.73 -1.03
C CYS A 103 1.89 3.33 -2.34
N TRP A 104 3.04 3.99 -2.26
CA TRP A 104 3.85 4.44 -3.37
C TRP A 104 4.88 3.37 -3.72
N LEU A 105 4.85 2.93 -4.98
CA LEU A 105 5.68 1.84 -5.47
C LEU A 105 6.47 2.32 -6.68
N GLU A 106 7.76 1.99 -6.71
CA GLU A 106 8.61 2.26 -7.86
C GLU A 106 8.37 1.19 -8.92
N GLY A 107 7.74 1.58 -10.04
CA GLY A 107 7.50 0.66 -11.17
C GLY A 107 8.76 0.23 -11.92
N ARG A 108 9.93 0.74 -11.55
CA ARG A 108 11.25 0.37 -12.11
C ARG A 108 12.16 -0.01 -10.95
N GLY A 109 12.86 -1.14 -11.05
CA GLY A 109 13.81 -1.58 -10.02
C GLY A 109 13.37 -2.86 -9.31
N VAL A 110 13.34 -2.83 -7.98
CA VAL A 110 13.00 -3.98 -7.12
C VAL A 110 11.61 -4.51 -7.44
N ASP A 111 11.43 -5.83 -7.35
CA ASP A 111 10.14 -6.49 -7.56
C ASP A 111 9.04 -5.82 -6.71
N VAL A 112 7.90 -5.54 -7.35
CA VAL A 112 6.78 -4.83 -6.72
C VAL A 112 6.23 -5.60 -5.51
N ALA A 113 6.25 -6.93 -5.53
CA ALA A 113 5.82 -7.75 -4.40
C ALA A 113 6.75 -7.56 -3.20
N VAL A 114 8.06 -7.44 -3.42
CA VAL A 114 9.04 -7.17 -2.35
C VAL A 114 8.81 -5.79 -1.75
N GLN A 115 8.53 -4.78 -2.58
CA GLN A 115 8.19 -3.44 -2.11
C GLN A 115 6.91 -3.43 -1.26
N PHE A 116 5.88 -4.19 -1.66
CA PHE A 116 4.61 -4.30 -0.93
C PHE A 116 4.76 -5.01 0.43
N LEU A 117 5.56 -6.07 0.51
CA LEU A 117 5.82 -6.78 1.77
C LEU A 117 6.59 -5.94 2.80
N SER A 118 7.26 -4.88 2.34
CA SER A 118 8.04 -3.97 3.18
C SER A 118 7.22 -2.74 3.63
N PHE A 119 5.97 -2.64 3.19
CA PHE A 119 5.05 -1.53 3.50
C PHE A 119 4.40 -1.67 4.88
#